data_AF-A0A6A6AVG9-F1
#
_entry.id   AF-A0A6A6AVG9-F1
#
_cell.length_a   1.000
_cell.length_b   1.000
_cell.length_c   1.000
_cell.angle_alpha   90.00
_cell.angle_beta   90.00
_cell.angle_gamma   90.00
#
_symmetry.space_group_name_H-M   'P 1'
#
loop_
_entity.id
_entity.type
_entity.pdbx_description
1 polymer ?
#
loop_
_entity_poly.entity_id
_entity_poly.type
_entity_poly.pdbx_seq_one_letter_code
_entity_poly.pdbx_strand_id
1 'polypeptide(L)'
;MNFRSLLDLLILTDKYGATKLVRPWIKTWIADVQHLLLEPAYEEWLWIAWEFGRLASFQELAVHLVKEVRVTANGRCVTQKGRILDPSGESCQLPPDIIESILGVRQQVIQSLFDIFQRFIKEFAAVRSQNIYGTRCNCSSMQENQDDKRQCDILAFGSLTLSLHQAGLSLEKS
;
A
#
# COMPACT_ATOMS: atom_id res chain seq x y z
N MET A 1 4.38 22.96 21.84
CA MET A 1 3.02 22.77 21.26
C MET A 1 2.71 21.28 21.27
N ASN A 2 1.51 20.84 21.69
CA ASN A 2 1.16 19.41 21.62
C ASN A 2 0.50 19.09 20.26
N PHE A 3 0.49 17.81 19.86
CA PHE A 3 -0.03 17.40 18.56
C PHE A 3 -1.51 17.73 18.36
N ARG A 4 -2.36 17.40 19.34
CA ARG A 4 -3.82 17.57 19.19
C ARG A 4 -4.21 19.04 19.09
N SER A 5 -3.67 19.89 19.95
CA SER A 5 -3.88 21.34 19.90
C SER A 5 -3.34 21.97 18.61
N LEU A 6 -2.24 21.44 18.05
CA LEU A 6 -1.79 21.85 16.73
C LEU A 6 -2.81 21.47 15.67
N LEU A 7 -3.21 20.20 15.59
CA LEU A 7 -4.19 19.72 14.62
C LEU A 7 -5.50 20.53 14.68
N ASP A 8 -6.08 20.67 15.88
CA ASP A 8 -7.33 21.41 16.09
C ASP A 8 -7.20 22.88 15.65
N LEU A 9 -6.06 23.52 15.93
CA LEU A 9 -5.77 24.88 15.47
C LEU A 9 -5.71 24.94 13.93
N LEU A 10 -5.09 23.96 13.27
CA LEU A 10 -4.97 23.94 11.81
C LEU A 10 -6.30 23.80 11.12
N ILE A 11 -7.15 22.90 11.62
CA ILE A 11 -8.50 22.71 11.09
C ILE A 11 -9.33 23.98 11.26
N LEU A 12 -9.19 24.65 12.42
CA LEU A 12 -9.84 25.93 12.67
C LEU A 12 -9.34 27.00 11.69
N THR A 13 -8.02 27.10 11.50
CA THR A 13 -7.45 28.12 10.62
C THR A 13 -7.78 27.87 9.15
N ASP A 14 -7.81 26.63 8.70
CA ASP A 14 -8.26 26.27 7.35
C ASP A 14 -9.72 26.68 7.14
N LYS A 15 -10.60 26.29 8.08
CA LYS A 15 -12.04 26.63 8.05
C LYS A 15 -12.32 28.13 7.93
N TYR A 16 -11.49 28.97 8.55
CA TYR A 16 -11.65 30.43 8.52
C TYR A 16 -10.69 31.14 7.55
N GLY A 17 -9.92 30.41 6.73
CA GLY A 17 -8.92 31.00 5.82
C GLY A 17 -7.80 31.77 6.53
N ALA A 18 -7.55 31.46 7.80
CA ALA A 18 -6.63 32.15 8.71
C ALA A 18 -5.24 31.51 8.79
N THR A 19 -4.94 30.47 8.00
CA THR A 19 -3.65 29.75 8.03
C THR A 19 -2.44 30.67 7.83
N LYS A 20 -2.60 31.74 7.04
CA LYS A 20 -1.54 32.74 6.82
C LYS A 20 -1.12 33.45 8.11
N LEU A 21 -2.03 33.61 9.08
CA LEU A 21 -1.76 34.28 10.34
C LEU A 21 -0.81 33.47 11.20
N VAL A 22 -0.97 32.14 11.23
CA VAL A 22 -0.14 31.26 12.08
C VAL A 22 1.22 30.93 11.49
N ARG A 23 1.51 31.38 10.27
CA ARG A 23 2.74 31.06 9.52
C ARG A 23 4.06 31.28 10.26
N PRO A 24 4.23 32.36 11.05
CA PRO A 24 5.47 32.62 11.76
C PRO A 24 5.87 31.52 12.76
N TRP A 25 4.90 30.80 13.35
CA TRP A 25 5.15 29.83 14.42
C TRP A 25 5.20 28.39 13.96
N ILE A 26 4.79 28.09 12.72
CA ILE A 26 4.70 26.73 12.16
C ILE A 26 6.00 25.96 12.34
N LYS A 27 7.14 26.59 12.03
CA LYS A 27 8.44 25.91 12.06
C LYS A 27 8.72 25.34 13.45
N THR A 28 8.46 26.14 14.48
CA THR A 28 8.65 25.75 15.88
C THR A 28 7.64 24.68 16.29
N TRP A 29 6.36 24.87 15.97
CA TRP A 29 5.33 23.90 16.35
C TRP A 29 5.51 22.53 15.68
N ILE A 30 5.93 22.51 14.41
CA ILE A 30 6.21 21.24 13.72
C ILE A 30 7.43 20.56 14.33
N ALA A 31 8.48 21.30 14.70
CA ALA A 31 9.66 20.70 15.33
C ALA A 31 9.29 19.92 16.60
N ASP A 32 8.33 20.42 17.39
CA ASP A 32 7.84 19.77 18.61
C ASP A 32 7.14 18.42 18.33
N VAL A 33 6.54 18.23 17.15
CA VAL A 33 5.71 17.05 16.83
C VAL A 33 6.26 16.19 15.68
N GLN A 34 7.42 16.56 15.12
CA GLN A 34 8.03 15.89 13.97
C GLN A 34 8.35 14.42 14.23
N HIS A 35 8.74 14.09 15.46
CA HIS A 35 9.03 12.72 15.88
C HIS A 35 7.81 11.79 15.81
N LEU A 36 6.59 12.32 15.68
CA LEU A 36 5.34 11.56 15.62
C LEU A 36 4.90 11.20 14.19
N LEU A 37 5.64 11.64 13.15
CA LEU A 37 5.21 11.56 11.75
C LEU A 37 4.77 10.15 11.32
N LEU A 38 5.47 9.11 11.77
CA LEU A 38 5.19 7.70 11.44
C LEU A 38 4.73 6.90 12.66
N GLU A 39 4.50 7.59 13.79
CA GLU A 39 4.04 6.92 14.99
C GLU A 39 2.56 6.55 14.84
N PRO A 40 2.16 5.32 15.22
CA PRO A 40 0.77 4.91 15.14
C PRO A 40 -0.13 5.81 15.99
N ALA A 41 -1.35 6.06 15.52
CA ALA A 41 -2.34 7.00 16.09
C ALA A 41 -2.09 8.49 15.81
N TYR A 42 -1.09 8.82 14.99
CA TYR A 42 -0.81 10.19 14.54
C TYR A 42 -1.00 10.36 13.03
N GLU A 43 -1.87 9.56 12.40
CA GLU A 43 -2.08 9.57 10.95
C GLU A 43 -2.59 10.94 10.44
N GLU A 44 -3.21 11.76 11.30
CA GLU A 44 -3.59 13.15 11.01
C GLU A 44 -2.40 14.08 10.78
N TRP A 45 -1.17 13.61 10.95
CA TRP A 45 0.01 14.30 10.42
C TRP A 45 -0.13 14.61 8.92
N LEU A 46 -0.91 13.80 8.17
CA LEU A 46 -1.27 14.11 6.79
C LEU A 46 -1.94 15.48 6.66
N TRP A 47 -2.81 15.87 7.59
CA TRP A 47 -3.45 17.19 7.61
C TRP A 47 -2.42 18.29 7.81
N ILE A 48 -1.54 18.14 8.80
CA ILE A 48 -0.47 19.10 9.09
C ILE A 48 0.44 19.29 7.86
N ALA A 49 0.81 18.19 7.21
CA ALA A 49 1.69 18.22 6.06
C ALA A 49 1.01 18.83 4.84
N TRP A 50 -0.28 18.54 4.63
CA TRP A 50 -1.09 19.08 3.55
C TRP A 50 -1.27 20.61 3.68
N GLU A 51 -1.74 21.08 4.84
CA GLU A 51 -2.04 22.49 5.11
C GLU A 51 -0.82 23.40 4.90
N PHE A 52 0.36 22.90 5.24
CA PHE A 52 1.60 23.66 5.18
C PHE A 52 2.48 23.34 3.98
N GLY A 53 2.01 22.54 3.02
CA GLY A 53 2.75 22.20 1.81
C GLY A 53 4.04 21.42 2.07
N ARG A 54 4.08 20.60 3.13
CA ARG A 54 5.25 19.77 3.50
C ARG A 54 5.23 18.48 2.68
N LEU A 55 5.54 18.61 1.39
CA LEU A 55 5.44 17.52 0.41
C LEU A 55 6.19 16.25 0.83
N ALA A 56 7.42 16.38 1.35
CA ALA A 56 8.22 15.23 1.76
C ALA A 56 7.56 14.43 2.90
N SER A 57 7.13 15.10 3.98
CA SER A 57 6.44 14.46 5.10
C SER A 57 5.10 13.88 4.68
N PHE A 58 4.37 14.57 3.81
CA PHE A 58 3.10 14.08 3.27
C PHE A 58 3.30 12.79 2.47
N GLN A 59 4.27 12.78 1.55
CA GLN A 59 4.59 11.61 0.73
C GLN A 59 5.06 10.43 1.58
N GLU A 60 5.93 10.68 2.57
CA GLU A 60 6.45 9.64 3.45
C GLU A 60 5.32 8.92 4.20
N LEU A 61 4.43 9.68 4.85
CA LEU A 61 3.30 9.12 5.58
C LEU A 61 2.26 8.49 4.64
N ALA A 62 1.95 9.11 3.50
CA ALA A 62 1.01 8.55 2.53
C ALA A 62 1.50 7.20 1.97
N VAL A 63 2.78 7.11 1.61
CA VAL A 63 3.40 5.85 1.15
C VAL A 63 3.41 4.80 2.25
N HIS A 64 3.66 5.20 3.50
CA HIS A 64 3.57 4.30 4.65
C HIS A 64 2.15 3.74 4.79
N LEU A 65 1.13 4.60 4.72
CA LEU A 65 -0.27 4.18 4.83
C LEU A 65 -0.70 3.27 3.67
N VAL A 66 -0.31 3.57 2.42
CA VAL A 66 -0.58 2.67 1.27
C VAL A 66 -0.13 1.23 1.54
N LYS A 67 0.99 1.05 2.26
CA LYS A 67 1.54 -0.28 2.58
C LYS A 67 0.84 -0.93 3.78
N GLU A 68 0.51 -0.17 4.82
CA GLU A 68 0.10 -0.72 6.11
C GLU A 68 -1.42 -0.79 6.33
N VAL A 69 -2.22 0.02 5.62
CA VAL A 69 -3.68 0.03 5.85
C VAL A 69 -4.34 -1.30 5.47
N ARG A 70 -5.44 -1.60 6.14
CA ARG A 70 -6.29 -2.76 5.88
C ARG A 70 -7.72 -2.32 5.64
N VAL A 71 -8.47 -3.12 4.91
CA VAL A 71 -9.91 -2.93 4.73
C VAL A 71 -10.61 -4.01 5.54
N THR A 72 -11.49 -3.60 6.46
CA THR A 72 -12.32 -4.51 7.26
C THR A 72 -13.43 -5.12 6.39
N ALA A 73 -14.06 -6.20 6.87
CA ALA A 73 -15.19 -6.84 6.18
C ALA A 73 -16.36 -5.86 5.89
N ASN A 74 -16.48 -4.80 6.70
CA ASN A 74 -17.50 -3.76 6.54
C ASN A 74 -17.06 -2.63 5.59
N GLY A 75 -15.96 -2.81 4.84
CA GLY A 75 -15.44 -1.83 3.88
C GLY A 75 -14.70 -0.66 4.50
N ARG A 76 -14.48 -0.63 5.83
CA ARG A 76 -13.78 0.49 6.49
C ARG A 76 -12.26 0.34 6.41
N CYS A 77 -11.58 1.43 6.07
CA CYS A 77 -10.14 1.55 6.12
C CYS A 77 -9.66 1.65 7.57
N VAL A 78 -8.70 0.81 7.95
CA VAL A 78 -8.11 0.78 9.30
C VAL A 78 -6.60 0.73 9.23
N THR A 79 -5.94 1.29 10.24
CA THR A 79 -4.50 1.11 10.44
C THR A 79 -4.17 -0.32 10.86
N GLN A 80 -2.89 -0.68 10.85
CA GLN A 80 -2.44 -2.00 11.32
C GLN A 80 -2.86 -2.29 12.77
N LYS A 81 -2.96 -1.25 13.62
CA LYS A 81 -3.42 -1.35 15.01
C LYS A 81 -4.96 -1.35 15.16
N GLY A 82 -5.70 -1.33 14.05
CA GLY A 82 -7.17 -1.39 14.04
C GLY A 82 -7.87 -0.03 14.24
N ARG A 83 -7.13 1.09 14.22
CA ARG A 83 -7.74 2.42 14.27
C ARG A 83 -8.47 2.69 12.94
N ILE A 84 -9.72 3.12 13.01
CA ILE A 84 -10.50 3.44 11.83
C ILE A 84 -10.06 4.79 11.28
N LEU A 85 -9.75 4.81 9.99
CA LEU A 85 -9.46 6.02 9.23
C LEU A 85 -10.73 6.42 8.48
N ASP A 86 -11.59 7.15 9.16
CA ASP A 86 -12.88 7.61 8.63
C ASP A 86 -12.86 9.14 8.48
N PRO A 87 -12.80 9.66 7.25
CA PRO A 87 -12.81 11.11 7.01
C PRO A 87 -14.17 11.76 7.35
N SER A 88 -15.25 10.97 7.48
CA SER A 88 -16.57 11.44 7.90
C SER A 88 -16.80 11.34 9.42
N GLY A 89 -15.88 10.72 10.15
CA GLY A 89 -15.98 10.52 11.59
C GLY A 89 -15.32 11.62 12.40
N GLU A 90 -15.84 11.89 13.60
CA GLU A 90 -15.25 12.87 14.55
C GLU A 90 -13.87 12.45 15.08
N SER A 91 -13.51 11.17 14.92
CA SER A 91 -12.35 10.55 15.60
C SER A 91 -11.05 10.55 14.79
N CYS A 92 -11.07 10.90 13.50
CA CYS A 92 -9.87 11.00 12.67
C CYS A 92 -10.05 12.05 11.58
N GLN A 93 -9.29 13.15 11.66
CA GLN A 93 -9.38 14.25 10.70
C GLN A 93 -8.25 14.14 9.68
N LEU A 94 -8.63 13.82 8.45
CA LEU A 94 -7.72 13.59 7.34
C LEU A 94 -8.09 14.49 6.17
N PRO A 95 -7.10 14.93 5.37
CA PRO A 95 -7.38 15.72 4.17
C PRO A 95 -8.45 15.05 3.29
N PRO A 96 -9.27 15.84 2.59
CA PRO A 96 -10.30 15.31 1.72
C PRO A 96 -9.70 14.35 0.67
N ASP A 97 -10.47 13.31 0.32
CA ASP A 97 -10.15 12.30 -0.70
C ASP A 97 -8.87 11.46 -0.46
N ILE A 98 -8.17 11.65 0.67
CA ILE A 98 -6.87 10.99 0.88
C ILE A 98 -7.02 9.49 1.09
N ILE A 99 -8.11 9.04 1.71
CA ILE A 99 -8.35 7.61 1.95
C ILE A 99 -8.68 6.90 0.65
N GLU A 100 -9.54 7.51 -0.17
CA GLU A 100 -9.87 7.05 -1.51
C GLU A 100 -8.62 6.97 -2.38
N SER A 101 -7.76 8.00 -2.33
CA SER A 101 -6.48 8.00 -3.02
C SER A 101 -5.55 6.88 -2.53
N ILE A 102 -5.41 6.69 -1.21
CA ILE A 102 -4.59 5.63 -0.62
C ILE A 102 -5.09 4.25 -1.05
N LEU A 103 -6.40 4.01 -0.97
CA LEU A 103 -7.01 2.74 -1.36
C LEU A 103 -6.90 2.50 -2.86
N GLY A 104 -7.10 3.53 -3.69
CA GLY A 104 -6.95 3.45 -5.14
C GLY A 104 -5.52 3.10 -5.56
N VAL A 105 -4.52 3.77 -4.99
CA VAL A 105 -3.10 3.46 -5.24
C VAL A 105 -2.77 2.04 -4.75
N ARG A 106 -3.23 1.66 -3.56
CA ARG A 106 -3.01 0.32 -3.02
C ARG A 106 -3.61 -0.75 -3.94
N GLN A 107 -4.82 -0.54 -4.46
CA GLN A 107 -5.45 -1.44 -5.42
C GLN A 107 -4.63 -1.56 -6.71
N GLN A 108 -4.14 -0.45 -7.25
CA GLN A 108 -3.28 -0.45 -8.45
C GLN A 108 -1.97 -1.20 -8.24
N VAL A 109 -1.33 -1.03 -7.08
CA VAL A 109 -0.08 -1.72 -6.74
C VAL A 109 -0.32 -3.23 -6.58
N ILE A 110 -1.38 -3.61 -5.86
CA ILE A 110 -1.76 -5.03 -5.72
C ILE A 110 -2.07 -5.65 -7.07
N GLN A 111 -2.82 -4.94 -7.93
CA GLN A 111 -3.13 -5.41 -9.28
C GLN A 111 -1.85 -5.57 -10.11
N SER A 112 -0.93 -4.60 -10.04
CA SER A 112 0.35 -4.66 -10.77
C SER A 112 1.20 -5.85 -10.33
N LEU A 113 1.23 -6.16 -9.03
CA LEU A 113 1.88 -7.36 -8.50
C LEU A 113 1.20 -8.62 -9.00
N PHE A 114 -0.13 -8.66 -8.99
CA PHE A 114 -0.89 -9.79 -9.48
C PHE A 114 -0.67 -10.03 -10.99
N ASP A 115 -0.59 -8.97 -11.79
CA ASP A 115 -0.33 -9.02 -13.23
C ASP A 115 1.04 -9.65 -13.55
N ILE A 116 2.04 -9.49 -12.68
CA ILE A 116 3.34 -10.18 -12.82
C ILE A 116 3.14 -11.70 -12.74
N PHE A 117 2.42 -12.18 -11.73
CA PHE A 117 2.15 -13.60 -11.56
C PHE A 117 1.29 -14.15 -12.69
N GLN A 118 0.23 -13.42 -13.08
CA GLN A 118 -0.62 -13.83 -14.19
C GLN A 118 0.15 -13.94 -15.51
N ARG A 119 1.07 -13.02 -15.80
CA ARG A 119 1.94 -13.12 -16.98
C ARG A 119 2.81 -14.37 -16.92
N PHE A 120 3.49 -14.61 -15.79
CA PHE A 120 4.31 -15.80 -15.61
C PHE A 120 3.51 -17.09 -15.84
N ILE A 121 2.31 -17.18 -15.28
CA ILE A 121 1.42 -18.33 -15.41
C ILE A 121 0.96 -18.53 -16.86
N LYS A 122 0.56 -17.47 -17.56
CA LYS A 122 0.12 -17.53 -18.96
C LYS A 122 1.24 -18.00 -19.88
N GLU A 123 2.45 -17.47 -19.69
CA GLU A 123 3.63 -17.89 -20.46
C GLU A 123 3.92 -19.38 -20.24
N PHE A 124 3.90 -19.84 -18.99
CA PHE A 124 4.08 -21.26 -18.65
C PHE A 124 3.02 -22.17 -19.27
N ALA A 125 1.74 -21.77 -19.20
CA ALA A 125 0.64 -22.52 -19.80
C ALA A 125 0.72 -22.56 -21.34
N ALA A 126 1.13 -21.46 -21.97
CA ALA A 126 1.29 -21.38 -23.43
C ALA A 126 2.40 -22.33 -23.94
N VAL A 127 3.56 -22.33 -23.27
CA VAL A 127 4.69 -23.24 -23.58
C VAL A 127 4.24 -24.71 -23.51
N ARG A 128 3.41 -25.07 -22.54
CA ARG A 128 2.81 -26.41 -22.43
C ARG A 128 1.88 -26.73 -23.60
N SER A 129 1.03 -25.78 -24.02
CA SER A 129 0.03 -26.01 -25.07
C SER A 129 0.62 -26.11 -26.49
N GLN A 130 1.71 -25.39 -26.75
CA GLN A 130 2.32 -25.30 -28.09
C GLN A 130 3.46 -26.31 -28.30
N ASN A 131 3.79 -27.13 -27.30
CA ASN A 131 4.89 -28.10 -27.36
C ASN A 131 6.24 -27.45 -27.76
N ILE A 132 6.41 -26.16 -27.49
CA ILE A 132 7.63 -25.41 -27.83
C ILE A 132 8.65 -25.69 -26.72
N TYR A 133 9.66 -26.50 -27.05
CA TYR A 133 10.61 -27.08 -26.11
C TYR A 133 11.63 -26.07 -25.57
N GLY A 134 11.23 -25.20 -24.63
CA GLY A 134 12.13 -24.32 -23.88
C GLY A 134 11.93 -24.46 -22.37
N THR A 135 12.89 -25.03 -21.66
CA THR A 135 12.86 -25.10 -20.18
C THR A 135 13.44 -23.81 -19.58
N ARG A 136 12.81 -23.25 -18.55
CA ARG A 136 13.29 -22.04 -17.84
C ARG A 136 14.22 -22.37 -16.66
N CYS A 137 14.19 -23.60 -16.14
CA CYS A 137 15.11 -24.06 -15.10
C CYS A 137 16.58 -23.98 -15.56
N ASN A 138 17.37 -23.20 -14.82
CA ASN A 138 18.83 -23.08 -14.99
C ASN A 138 19.60 -24.00 -14.01
N CYS A 139 18.99 -25.13 -13.65
CA CYS A 139 19.50 -26.02 -12.61
C CYS A 139 20.79 -26.68 -13.13
N SER A 140 21.94 -26.29 -12.58
CA SER A 140 23.29 -26.67 -13.02
C SER A 140 23.76 -28.04 -12.50
N SER A 141 22.96 -28.69 -11.64
CA SER A 141 23.31 -29.93 -10.94
C SER A 141 22.71 -31.21 -11.55
N MET A 142 21.91 -31.10 -12.60
CA MET A 142 21.26 -32.24 -13.24
C MET A 142 21.98 -32.57 -14.55
N GLN A 143 22.36 -33.84 -14.73
CA GLN A 143 22.96 -34.38 -15.95
C GLN A 143 22.00 -34.20 -17.14
N GLU A 144 22.01 -33.01 -17.75
CA GLU A 144 21.49 -32.59 -19.08
C GLU A 144 20.23 -33.25 -19.66
N ASN A 145 19.35 -33.88 -18.87
CA ASN A 145 18.15 -34.49 -19.41
C ASN A 145 17.03 -33.45 -19.45
N GLN A 146 16.45 -33.26 -20.64
CA GLN A 146 15.43 -32.24 -20.88
C GLN A 146 14.17 -32.49 -20.06
N ASP A 147 13.92 -33.75 -19.66
CA ASP A 147 12.79 -34.15 -18.82
C ASP A 147 12.96 -33.73 -17.34
N ASP A 148 14.17 -33.72 -16.80
CA ASP A 148 14.40 -33.28 -15.41
C ASP A 148 14.19 -31.77 -15.27
N LYS A 149 14.63 -31.00 -16.28
CA LYS A 149 14.39 -29.55 -16.34
C LYS A 149 12.89 -29.24 -16.44
N ARG A 150 12.12 -30.06 -17.18
CA ARG A 150 10.65 -29.95 -17.26
C ARG A 150 9.97 -30.26 -15.92
N GLN A 151 10.41 -31.31 -15.22
CA GLN A 151 9.87 -31.62 -13.90
C GLN A 151 10.10 -30.48 -12.92
N CYS A 152 11.28 -29.86 -12.92
CA CYS A 152 11.56 -28.69 -12.10
C CYS A 152 10.60 -27.52 -12.41
N ASP A 153 10.41 -27.21 -13.69
CA ASP A 153 9.50 -26.18 -14.18
C ASP A 153 8.04 -26.46 -13.74
N ILE A 154 7.58 -27.71 -13.82
CA ILE A 154 6.25 -28.13 -13.36
C ILE A 154 6.09 -28.00 -11.85
N LEU A 155 7.10 -28.39 -11.06
CA LEU A 155 7.09 -28.27 -9.61
C LEU A 155 7.03 -26.81 -9.16
N ALA A 156 7.80 -25.93 -9.80
CA ALA A 156 7.77 -24.49 -9.54
C ALA A 156 6.38 -23.90 -9.86
N PHE A 157 5.81 -24.27 -11.00
CA PHE A 157 4.46 -23.83 -11.39
C PHE A 157 3.38 -24.34 -10.43
N GLY A 158 3.42 -25.63 -10.06
CA GLY A 158 2.47 -26.24 -9.13
C GLY A 158 2.55 -25.59 -7.74
N SER A 159 3.76 -25.37 -7.23
CA SER A 159 3.99 -24.69 -5.95
C SER A 159 3.39 -23.28 -5.92
N LEU A 160 3.63 -22.49 -6.99
CA LEU A 160 3.07 -21.14 -7.11
C LEU A 160 1.54 -21.17 -7.17
N THR A 161 0.99 -22.02 -8.04
CA THR A 161 -0.47 -22.12 -8.27
C THR A 161 -1.20 -22.54 -7.00
N LEU A 162 -0.67 -23.55 -6.29
CA LEU A 162 -1.22 -24.01 -5.02
C LEU A 162 -1.18 -22.92 -3.95
N SER A 163 -0.06 -22.20 -3.84
CA SER A 163 0.09 -21.11 -2.86
C SER A 163 -0.90 -19.97 -3.13
N LEU A 164 -1.10 -19.61 -4.40
CA LEU A 164 -2.09 -18.59 -4.79
C LEU A 164 -3.52 -19.05 -4.46
N HIS A 165 -3.84 -20.32 -4.75
CA HIS A 165 -5.15 -20.89 -4.43
C HIS A 165 -5.43 -20.91 -2.92
N GLN A 166 -4.44 -21.32 -2.11
CA GLN A 166 -4.54 -21.29 -0.64
C GLN A 166 -4.73 -19.88 -0.09
N ALA A 167 -4.19 -18.86 -0.77
CA ALA A 167 -4.39 -17.46 -0.43
C ALA A 167 -5.74 -16.89 -0.94
N GLY A 168 -6.58 -17.70 -1.60
CA GLY A 168 -7.85 -17.27 -2.17
C GLY A 168 -7.73 -16.47 -3.48
N LEU A 169 -6.55 -16.46 -4.11
CA LEU A 169 -6.22 -15.70 -5.32
C LEU A 169 -6.27 -16.59 -6.58
N SER A 170 -7.29 -17.45 -6.66
CA SER A 170 -7.43 -18.46 -7.72
C SER A 170 -7.40 -17.86 -9.12
N LEU A 171 -6.80 -18.59 -10.06
CA LEU A 171 -6.58 -18.18 -11.45
C LEU A 171 -7.76 -18.50 -12.38
N GLU A 172 -8.77 -19.20 -11.86
CA GLU A 172 -10.01 -19.46 -12.58
C GLU A 172 -10.94 -18.26 -12.43
N LYS A 173 -11.28 -17.62 -13.55
CA LYS A 173 -12.36 -16.63 -13.59
C LYS A 173 -13.67 -17.35 -13.28
N SER A 174 -14.29 -17.03 -12.15
CA SER A 174 -15.74 -17.17 -11.94
C SER A 174 -16.51 -16.28 -12.91
#